data_AF-A0A7I8IHU4-F1
#
_entry.id   AF-A0A7I8IHU4-F1
#
_cell.length_a   1.000
_cell.length_b   1.000
_cell.length_c   1.000
_cell.angle_alpha   90.00
_cell.angle_beta   90.00
_cell.angle_gamma   90.00
#
_symmetry.space_group_name_H-M   'P 1'
#
loop_
_entity.id
_entity.type
_entity.pdbx_description
1 polymer ?
#
loop_
_entity_poly.entity_id
_entity_poly.type
_entity_poly.pdbx_seq_one_letter_code
_entity_poly.pdbx_strand_id
1 'polypeptide(L)'
;MSSARGSLRLLEKCINMRQLKQAHAQIVLGGLGENRFAISRILAFCSDPNSGCVAHAQVLFRQTKQPTICICNTMIKTLLLKGEYTRLADIYRQILHDGLLPDNYTFPYMLKGCAHLRDSQIGEQVHGHALQLGFDFDVFVGNTLILMYSACGKMEDAHQMFDLTPQRNAASWTVLISAYSKLGEVGAARELFDQSQVKDRGVWGCMISGYCLCPTGGPRSRHWIHRYLKRVGFTLGIRLSTALIDMYLKSGDWALAIKLFANMPQRDVISWNVMIIGLATHGDGRGALELFAQMQREGFSPDETTFLAVLSACSHSGLVSEGLRQFKSMKAVHGIEPRGEHYGCVVDFLSRAGLFNEAQGIIAMMPTSSSPSEKAVAWRALLSACWRHGEEQLAELAARCLLQLEDHSGAYVLLSNVYRRSGRHGVAEGVKKLMWGRGVAKPPGCSSVEIGGSVHEFVAGERVHRQMSQVYEVLHAMSHHMDDNGAT
;
A
#
# COMPACT_ATOMS: atom_id res chain seq x y z
N MET A 1 21.94 43.97 13.21
CA MET A 1 20.54 43.68 12.81
C MET A 1 20.37 43.10 11.39
N SER A 2 21.30 43.27 10.43
CA SER A 2 21.16 42.67 9.09
C SER A 2 21.45 41.16 9.02
N SER A 3 22.40 40.63 9.82
CA SER A 3 22.75 39.20 9.80
C SER A 3 21.66 38.27 10.34
N ALA A 4 20.88 38.74 11.32
CA ALA A 4 19.74 38.05 11.95
C ALA A 4 18.59 37.76 10.97
N ARG A 5 18.27 38.69 10.07
CA ARG A 5 17.26 38.46 9.01
C ARG A 5 17.79 37.57 7.89
N GLY A 6 19.09 37.63 7.60
CA GLY A 6 19.75 36.75 6.62
C GLY A 6 19.72 35.28 7.03
N SER A 7 19.94 35.00 8.32
CA SER A 7 19.95 33.63 8.87
C SER A 7 18.57 32.98 8.92
N LEU A 8 17.49 33.74 9.14
CA LEU A 8 16.12 33.22 9.01
C LEU A 8 15.73 32.90 7.56
N ARG A 9 16.19 33.70 6.57
CA ARG A 9 15.98 33.43 5.14
C ARG A 9 16.74 32.19 4.64
N LEU A 10 17.83 31.82 5.31
CA LEU A 10 18.58 30.60 4.97
C LEU A 10 17.77 29.33 5.26
N LEU A 11 16.89 29.34 6.27
CA LEU A 11 16.01 28.20 6.57
C LEU A 11 15.05 27.90 5.41
N GLU A 12 14.58 28.92 4.70
CA GLU A 12 13.66 28.76 3.57
C GLU A 12 14.31 28.11 2.34
N LYS A 13 15.65 28.12 2.27
CA LYS A 13 16.43 27.57 1.15
C LYS A 13 17.04 26.20 1.46
N CYS A 14 16.84 25.68 2.65
CA CYS A 14 17.37 24.38 3.03
C CYS A 14 16.63 23.28 2.27
N ILE A 15 17.38 22.37 1.64
CA ILE A 15 16.85 21.17 0.97
C ILE A 15 17.30 19.87 1.61
N ASN A 16 18.22 19.93 2.58
CA ASN A 16 18.71 18.75 3.31
C ASN A 16 19.16 19.08 4.74
N MET A 17 19.31 18.06 5.58
CA MET A 17 19.72 18.20 6.98
C MET A 17 21.10 18.84 7.18
N ARG A 18 22.02 18.73 6.22
CA ARG A 18 23.36 19.33 6.36
C ARG A 18 23.26 20.86 6.31
N GLN A 19 22.51 21.38 5.34
CA GLN A 19 22.22 22.81 5.22
C GLN A 19 21.42 23.31 6.41
N LEU A 20 20.41 22.54 6.86
CA LEU A 20 19.62 22.90 8.04
C LEU A 20 20.49 23.04 9.30
N LYS A 21 21.39 22.07 9.56
CA LYS A 21 22.30 22.12 10.71
C LYS A 21 23.24 23.33 10.64
N GLN A 22 23.73 23.68 9.45
CA GLN A 22 24.55 24.88 9.24
C GLN A 22 23.77 26.16 9.49
N ALA A 23 22.55 26.27 8.94
CA ALA A 23 21.67 27.42 9.16
C ALA A 23 21.30 27.56 10.66
N HIS A 24 20.97 26.44 11.31
CA HIS A 24 20.67 26.40 12.74
C HIS A 24 21.88 26.85 13.58
N ALA A 25 23.10 26.39 13.27
CA ALA A 25 24.31 26.85 13.96
C ALA A 25 24.53 28.37 13.81
N GLN A 26 24.28 28.93 12.61
CA GLN A 26 24.36 30.38 12.40
C GLN A 26 23.30 31.16 13.18
N ILE A 27 22.09 30.61 13.33
CA ILE A 27 21.02 31.21 14.15
C ILE A 27 21.43 31.24 15.62
N VAL A 28 22.02 30.16 16.13
CA VAL A 28 22.53 30.09 17.51
C VAL A 28 23.64 31.11 17.73
N LEU A 29 24.66 31.13 16.85
CA LEU A 29 25.77 32.10 16.92
C LEU A 29 25.31 33.55 16.74
N GLY A 30 24.23 33.77 15.98
CA GLY A 30 23.60 35.08 15.79
C GLY A 30 22.73 35.56 16.95
N GLY A 31 22.68 34.83 18.07
CA GLY A 31 21.89 35.18 19.26
C GLY A 31 20.39 34.92 19.12
N LEU A 32 19.97 34.17 18.09
CA LEU A 32 18.57 33.84 17.83
C LEU A 32 18.22 32.38 18.18
N GLY A 33 19.07 31.67 18.93
CA GLY A 33 18.88 30.26 19.26
C GLY A 33 17.56 29.95 20.00
N GLU A 34 17.09 30.86 20.87
CA GLU A 34 15.81 30.73 21.58
C GLU A 34 14.62 31.37 20.83
N ASN A 35 14.82 31.82 19.58
CA ASN A 35 13.76 32.45 18.81
C ASN A 35 12.68 31.43 18.41
N ARG A 36 11.46 31.61 18.94
CA ARG A 36 10.31 30.72 18.72
C ARG A 36 9.97 30.49 17.24
N PHE A 37 10.12 31.52 16.40
CA PHE A 37 9.88 31.41 14.96
C PHE A 37 10.94 30.56 14.27
N ALA A 38 12.22 30.74 14.63
CA ALA A 38 13.31 29.92 14.11
C ALA A 38 13.12 28.45 14.50
N ILE A 39 12.81 28.17 15.77
CA ILE A 39 12.58 26.81 16.29
C ILE A 39 11.42 26.14 15.55
N SER A 40 10.27 26.82 15.42
CA SER A 40 9.12 26.30 14.69
C SER A 40 9.46 25.95 13.23
N ARG A 41 10.25 26.78 12.54
CA ARG A 41 10.69 26.54 11.15
C ARG A 41 11.66 25.36 11.03
N ILE A 42 12.62 25.25 11.94
CA ILE A 42 13.54 24.12 11.97
C ILE A 42 12.79 22.81 12.24
N LEU A 43 11.83 22.81 13.17
CA LEU A 43 10.97 21.66 13.43
C LEU A 43 10.09 21.31 12.23
N ALA A 44 9.52 22.31 11.55
CA ALA A 44 8.74 22.10 10.34
C ALA A 44 9.58 21.42 9.24
N PHE A 45 10.84 21.83 9.05
CA PHE A 45 11.75 21.11 8.15
C PHE A 45 11.99 19.66 8.60
N CYS A 46 12.16 19.43 9.91
CA CYS A 46 12.33 18.09 10.43
C CYS A 46 11.11 17.18 10.22
N SER A 47 9.92 17.77 10.03
CA SER A 47 8.68 17.05 9.69
C SER A 47 8.62 16.55 8.24
N ASP A 48 9.54 17.00 7.37
CA ASP A 48 9.56 16.59 5.96
C ASP A 48 9.76 15.05 5.83
N PRO A 49 8.89 14.34 5.11
CA PRO A 49 8.97 12.89 4.99
C PRO A 49 10.31 12.39 4.43
N ASN A 50 10.88 13.12 3.46
CA ASN A 50 12.02 12.66 2.68
C ASN A 50 13.36 13.08 3.27
N SER A 51 13.45 14.31 3.76
CA SER A 51 14.69 14.96 4.21
C SER A 51 14.74 15.25 5.71
N GLY A 52 13.63 15.13 6.43
CA GLY A 52 13.53 15.50 7.86
C GLY A 52 14.09 14.45 8.83
N CYS A 53 14.52 14.89 10.02
CA CYS A 53 15.12 14.04 11.06
C CYS A 53 14.41 14.21 12.42
N VAL A 54 13.75 13.15 12.91
CA VAL A 54 13.04 13.14 14.21
C VAL A 54 13.99 13.35 15.37
N ALA A 55 15.15 12.69 15.37
CA ALA A 55 16.12 12.81 16.46
C ALA A 55 16.60 14.26 16.66
N HIS A 56 16.80 15.00 15.55
CA HIS A 56 17.16 16.42 15.64
C HIS A 56 16.00 17.26 16.18
N ALA A 57 14.77 17.00 15.73
CA ALA A 57 13.58 17.66 16.24
C ALA A 57 13.39 17.44 17.75
N GLN A 58 13.59 16.20 18.23
CA GLN A 58 13.48 15.86 19.64
C GLN A 58 14.51 16.59 20.50
N VAL A 59 15.77 16.64 20.05
CA VAL A 59 16.83 17.36 20.78
C VAL A 59 16.51 18.85 20.85
N LEU A 60 16.10 19.45 19.73
CA LEU A 60 15.73 20.87 19.69
C LEU A 60 14.52 21.17 20.59
N PHE A 61 13.51 20.31 20.56
CA PHE A 61 12.32 20.46 21.39
C PHE A 61 12.66 20.37 22.89
N ARG A 62 13.50 19.42 23.31
CA ARG A 62 13.97 19.30 24.71
C ARG A 62 14.76 20.51 25.19
N GLN A 63 15.47 21.19 24.28
CA GLN A 63 16.23 22.41 24.59
C GLN A 63 15.34 23.66 24.69
N THR A 64 14.08 23.57 24.26
CA THR A 64 13.13 24.70 24.28
C THR A 64 12.52 24.83 25.67
N LYS A 65 12.90 25.87 26.42
CA LYS A 65 12.44 26.07 27.82
C LYS A 65 10.94 26.36 27.96
N GLN A 66 10.31 26.98 26.96
CA GLN A 66 8.88 27.31 26.95
C GLN A 66 8.31 27.11 25.55
N PRO A 67 7.93 25.87 25.19
CA PRO A 67 7.33 25.62 23.89
C PRO A 67 5.95 26.27 23.81
N THR A 68 5.61 26.80 22.64
CA THR A 68 4.25 27.27 22.35
C THR A 68 3.41 26.11 21.84
N ILE A 69 2.08 26.22 21.87
CA ILE A 69 1.20 25.19 21.28
C ILE A 69 1.54 24.90 19.82
N CYS A 70 1.95 25.91 19.04
CA CYS A 70 2.43 25.73 17.66
C CYS A 70 3.68 24.84 17.57
N ILE A 71 4.64 25.02 18.48
CA ILE A 71 5.86 24.19 18.54
C ILE A 71 5.49 22.76 18.93
N CYS A 72 4.62 22.58 19.93
CA CYS A 72 4.12 21.27 20.34
C CYS A 72 3.36 20.58 19.19
N ASN A 73 2.43 21.26 18.52
CA ASN A 73 1.69 20.75 17.37
C ASN A 73 2.62 20.34 16.22
N THR A 74 3.67 21.11 15.96
CA THR A 74 4.69 20.77 14.95
C THR A 74 5.47 19.52 15.36
N MET A 75 5.76 19.37 16.65
CA MET A 75 6.43 18.18 17.19
C MET A 75 5.53 16.93 17.09
N ILE A 76 4.27 17.01 17.50
CA ILE A 76 3.28 15.92 17.37
C ILE A 76 3.12 15.53 15.89
N LYS A 77 2.98 16.51 14.99
CA LYS A 77 2.95 16.27 13.53
C LYS A 77 4.20 15.56 13.03
N THR A 78 5.38 15.97 13.49
CA THR A 78 6.66 15.36 13.10
C THR A 78 6.73 13.90 13.51
N LEU A 79 6.35 13.59 14.76
CA LEU A 79 6.30 12.22 15.26
C LEU A 79 5.28 11.37 14.49
N LEU A 80 4.10 11.93 14.21
CA LEU A 80 3.06 11.26 13.41
C LEU A 80 3.56 10.90 12.01
N LEU A 81 4.15 11.84 11.28
CA LEU A 81 4.62 11.60 9.90
C LEU A 81 5.80 10.62 9.82
N LYS A 82 6.53 10.43 10.92
CA LYS A 82 7.70 9.55 10.99
C LYS A 82 7.40 8.22 11.67
N GLY A 83 6.13 7.95 12.00
CA GLY A 83 5.68 6.66 12.51
C GLY A 83 5.92 6.42 14.00
N GLU A 84 6.32 7.45 14.77
CA GLU A 84 6.62 7.34 16.20
C GLU A 84 5.36 7.58 17.06
N TYR A 85 4.29 6.84 16.81
CA TYR A 85 2.95 7.10 17.34
C TYR A 85 2.85 7.04 18.88
N THR A 86 3.61 6.17 19.51
CA THR A 86 3.59 5.99 20.98
C THR A 86 4.04 7.24 21.74
N ARG A 87 4.93 8.04 21.12
CA ARG A 87 5.49 9.27 21.72
C ARG A 87 4.56 10.49 21.62
N LEU A 88 3.47 10.40 20.85
CA LEU A 88 2.51 11.51 20.71
C LEU A 88 1.88 11.83 22.07
N ALA A 89 1.53 10.81 22.84
CA ALA A 89 0.94 10.95 24.17
C ALA A 89 1.88 11.66 25.15
N ASP A 90 3.20 11.51 25.02
CA ASP A 90 4.17 12.16 25.90
C ASP A 90 4.16 13.68 25.68
N ILE A 91 4.18 14.11 24.41
CA ILE A 91 4.09 15.54 24.07
C ILE A 91 2.74 16.12 24.49
N TYR A 92 1.65 15.37 24.32
CA TYR A 92 0.32 15.81 24.72
C TYR A 92 0.20 15.97 26.24
N ARG A 93 0.73 15.03 27.04
CA ARG A 93 0.79 15.17 28.50
C ARG A 93 1.62 16.39 28.90
N GLN A 94 2.70 16.69 28.17
CA GLN A 94 3.48 17.89 28.39
C GLN A 94 2.69 19.18 28.10
N ILE A 95 1.90 19.23 27.01
CA ILE A 95 0.99 20.36 26.73
C ILE A 95 0.10 20.63 27.94
N LEU A 96 -0.51 19.58 28.50
CA LEU A 96 -1.41 19.70 29.66
C LEU A 96 -0.67 20.13 30.93
N HIS A 97 0.50 19.52 31.21
CA HIS A 97 1.33 19.85 32.37
C HIS A 97 1.83 21.30 32.33
N ASP A 98 2.19 21.80 31.15
CA ASP A 98 2.66 23.17 30.95
C ASP A 98 1.50 24.21 30.92
N GLY A 99 0.26 23.76 31.14
CA GLY A 99 -0.94 24.62 31.17
C GLY A 99 -1.32 25.19 29.80
N LEU A 100 -0.83 24.60 28.71
CA LEU A 100 -1.18 24.99 27.36
C LEU A 100 -2.52 24.35 26.97
N LEU A 101 -3.37 25.08 26.25
CA LEU A 101 -4.64 24.56 25.76
C LEU A 101 -4.45 23.89 24.40
N PRO A 102 -4.82 22.60 24.25
CA PRO A 102 -4.92 21.96 22.94
C PRO A 102 -5.89 22.72 22.03
N ASP A 103 -5.58 22.75 20.73
CA ASP A 103 -6.40 23.41 19.71
C ASP A 103 -6.93 22.42 18.66
N ASN A 104 -7.67 22.94 17.68
CA ASN A 104 -8.21 22.16 16.57
C ASN A 104 -7.13 21.60 15.61
N TYR A 105 -5.84 21.89 15.82
CA TYR A 105 -4.73 21.21 15.17
C TYR A 105 -4.11 20.13 16.04
N THR A 106 -4.12 20.27 17.37
CA THR A 106 -3.62 19.26 18.31
C THR A 106 -4.43 17.97 18.23
N PHE A 107 -5.75 18.07 18.36
CA PHE A 107 -6.65 16.90 18.43
C PHE A 107 -6.54 16.00 17.18
N PRO A 108 -6.58 16.52 15.93
CA PRO A 108 -6.44 15.68 14.76
C PRO A 108 -5.13 14.89 14.70
N TYR A 109 -4.00 15.44 15.18
CA TYR A 109 -2.75 14.69 15.18
C TYR A 109 -2.76 13.55 16.19
N MET A 110 -3.29 13.81 17.40
CA MET A 110 -3.46 12.78 18.43
C MET A 110 -4.38 11.65 17.96
N LEU A 111 -5.56 12.00 17.43
CA LEU A 111 -6.54 11.04 16.94
C LEU A 111 -6.04 10.22 15.76
N LYS A 112 -5.25 10.80 14.84
CA LYS A 112 -4.57 10.04 13.78
C LYS A 112 -3.55 9.05 14.35
N GLY A 113 -2.81 9.45 15.39
CA GLY A 113 -1.92 8.55 16.12
C GLY A 113 -2.68 7.36 16.71
N CYS A 114 -3.80 7.62 17.39
CA CYS A 114 -4.68 6.58 17.93
C CYS A 114 -5.23 5.66 16.82
N ALA A 115 -5.61 6.22 15.68
CA ALA A 115 -6.07 5.44 14.52
C ALA A 115 -4.99 4.48 13.99
N HIS A 116 -3.73 4.92 13.92
CA HIS A 116 -2.61 4.08 13.51
C HIS A 116 -2.27 2.99 14.54
N LEU A 117 -2.36 3.31 15.83
CA LEU A 117 -2.16 2.35 16.92
C LEU A 117 -3.37 1.42 17.12
N ARG A 118 -4.54 1.76 16.55
CA ARG A 118 -5.84 1.16 16.83
C ARG A 118 -6.18 1.17 18.33
N ASP A 119 -5.77 2.22 19.03
CA ASP A 119 -5.98 2.40 20.46
C ASP A 119 -7.23 3.27 20.69
N SER A 120 -8.37 2.60 20.92
CA SER A 120 -9.64 3.26 21.20
C SER A 120 -9.67 3.96 22.56
N GLN A 121 -8.91 3.46 23.55
CA GLN A 121 -8.94 4.00 24.91
C GLN A 121 -8.32 5.39 24.97
N ILE A 122 -7.15 5.58 24.36
CA ILE A 122 -6.54 6.92 24.27
C ILE A 122 -7.39 7.80 23.34
N GLY A 123 -7.91 7.26 22.24
CA GLY A 123 -8.77 7.98 21.31
C GLY A 123 -10.01 8.59 21.99
N GLU A 124 -10.68 7.82 22.84
CA GLU A 124 -11.85 8.27 23.61
C GLU A 124 -11.52 9.32 24.66
N GLN A 125 -10.37 9.20 25.34
CA GLN A 125 -9.92 10.23 26.28
C GLN A 125 -9.64 11.56 25.55
N VAL A 126 -8.99 11.49 24.39
CA VAL A 126 -8.73 12.66 23.54
C VAL A 126 -10.04 13.24 23.02
N HIS A 127 -11.00 12.42 22.62
CA HIS A 127 -12.34 12.85 22.20
C HIS A 127 -13.09 13.53 23.35
N GLY A 128 -13.13 12.95 24.55
CA GLY A 128 -13.77 13.54 25.72
C GLY A 128 -13.16 14.90 26.08
N HIS A 129 -11.84 15.05 25.97
CA HIS A 129 -11.19 16.35 26.19
C HIS A 129 -11.52 17.36 25.08
N ALA A 130 -11.60 16.93 23.82
CA ALA A 130 -12.03 17.80 22.72
C ALA A 130 -13.46 18.31 22.92
N LEU A 131 -14.37 17.44 23.39
CA LEU A 131 -15.75 17.79 23.74
C LEU A 131 -15.78 18.81 24.87
N GLN A 132 -14.99 18.60 25.93
CA GLN A 132 -14.92 19.53 27.06
C GLN A 132 -14.44 20.94 26.65
N LEU A 133 -13.58 21.04 25.63
CA LEU A 133 -13.09 22.31 25.09
C LEU A 133 -13.97 22.89 23.96
N GLY A 134 -15.07 22.23 23.60
CA GLY A 134 -16.02 22.72 22.58
C GLY A 134 -15.55 22.55 21.13
N PHE A 135 -14.72 21.55 20.86
CA PHE A 135 -14.26 21.21 19.48
C PHE A 135 -15.15 20.17 18.78
N ASP A 136 -16.29 19.81 19.37
CA ASP A 136 -17.25 18.84 18.84
C ASP A 136 -17.90 19.28 17.51
N PHE A 137 -17.98 20.58 17.26
CA PHE A 137 -18.49 21.14 16.00
C PHE A 137 -17.40 21.45 14.95
N ASP A 138 -16.12 21.29 15.27
CA ASP A 138 -15.04 21.54 14.32
C ASP A 138 -14.96 20.40 13.29
N VAL A 139 -15.13 20.74 12.01
CA VAL A 139 -15.19 19.76 10.90
C VAL A 139 -13.89 18.96 10.77
N PHE A 140 -12.73 19.54 11.08
CA PHE A 140 -11.45 18.82 11.00
C PHE A 140 -11.30 17.82 12.14
N VAL A 141 -11.72 18.20 13.36
CA VAL A 141 -11.75 17.31 14.52
C VAL A 141 -12.76 16.19 14.29
N GLY A 142 -14.00 16.51 13.90
CA GLY A 142 -15.05 15.55 13.58
C GLY A 142 -14.63 14.54 12.50
N ASN A 143 -14.08 15.00 11.37
CA ASN A 143 -13.57 14.11 10.31
C ASN A 143 -12.46 13.16 10.81
N THR A 144 -11.64 13.62 11.75
CA THR A 144 -10.57 12.79 12.32
C THR A 144 -11.10 11.81 13.37
N LEU A 145 -12.16 12.17 14.11
CA LEU A 145 -12.86 11.25 15.01
C LEU A 145 -13.51 10.09 14.23
N ILE A 146 -14.17 10.38 13.11
CA ILE A 146 -14.71 9.33 12.21
C ILE A 146 -13.59 8.38 11.77
N LEU A 147 -12.43 8.92 11.37
CA LEU A 147 -11.26 8.12 11.01
C LEU A 147 -10.74 7.26 12.17
N MET A 148 -10.66 7.82 13.38
CA MET A 148 -10.15 7.12 14.56
C MET A 148 -11.08 5.98 14.96
N TYR A 149 -12.38 6.26 15.12
CA TYR A 149 -13.37 5.24 15.50
C TYR A 149 -13.46 4.12 14.47
N SER A 150 -13.48 4.46 13.16
CA SER A 150 -13.49 3.45 12.11
C SER A 150 -12.22 2.58 12.08
N ALA A 151 -11.03 3.16 12.31
CA ALA A 151 -9.78 2.39 12.39
C ALA A 151 -9.74 1.43 13.59
N CYS A 152 -10.38 1.83 14.69
CA CYS A 152 -10.56 1.02 15.91
C CYS A 152 -11.70 -0.01 15.80
N GLY A 153 -12.39 -0.09 14.65
CA GLY A 153 -13.49 -1.03 14.43
C GLY A 153 -14.82 -0.63 15.07
N LYS A 154 -14.93 0.58 15.63
CA LYS A 154 -16.15 1.12 16.25
C LYS A 154 -16.97 1.89 15.23
N MET A 155 -17.61 1.16 14.32
CA MET A 155 -18.25 1.76 13.16
C MET A 155 -19.52 2.56 13.51
N GLU A 156 -20.27 2.13 14.53
CA GLU A 156 -21.44 2.84 15.04
C GLU A 156 -21.05 4.23 15.58
N ASP A 157 -20.01 4.30 16.42
CA ASP A 157 -19.46 5.56 16.93
C ASP A 157 -18.97 6.46 15.78
N ALA A 158 -18.32 5.88 14.77
CA ALA A 158 -17.88 6.63 13.59
C ALA A 158 -19.05 7.23 12.80
N HIS A 159 -20.15 6.49 12.65
CA HIS A 159 -21.37 6.99 12.01
C HIS A 159 -22.05 8.08 12.86
N GLN A 160 -22.11 7.88 14.18
CA GLN A 160 -22.65 8.89 15.09
C GLN A 160 -21.86 10.21 15.02
N MET A 161 -20.53 10.14 14.97
CA MET A 161 -19.69 11.34 14.81
C MET A 161 -19.95 12.04 13.47
N PHE A 162 -20.19 11.28 12.41
CA PHE A 162 -20.62 11.84 11.14
C PHE A 162 -21.96 12.57 11.26
N ASP A 163 -22.95 11.95 11.93
CA ASP A 163 -24.27 12.54 12.14
C ASP A 163 -24.21 13.83 12.98
N LEU A 164 -23.32 13.89 13.98
CA LEU A 164 -23.13 15.07 14.83
C LEU A 164 -22.40 16.23 14.12
N THR A 165 -21.64 15.97 13.05
CA THR A 165 -20.87 17.00 12.36
C THR A 165 -21.79 17.92 11.53
N PRO A 166 -21.97 19.22 11.86
CA PRO A 166 -23.00 20.07 11.24
C PRO A 166 -22.68 20.47 9.80
N GLN A 167 -21.40 20.74 9.51
CA GLN A 167 -20.92 21.19 8.20
C GLN A 167 -20.12 20.10 7.49
N ARG A 168 -20.80 19.02 7.12
CA ARG A 168 -20.17 17.90 6.40
C ARG A 168 -19.67 18.38 5.05
N ASN A 169 -18.37 18.23 4.82
CA ASN A 169 -17.75 18.51 3.53
C ASN A 169 -17.44 17.19 2.79
N ALA A 170 -16.92 17.28 1.57
CA ALA A 170 -16.57 16.10 0.79
C ALA A 170 -15.60 15.17 1.54
N ALA A 171 -14.73 15.68 2.41
CA ALA A 171 -13.84 14.88 3.22
C ALA A 171 -14.59 14.06 4.29
N SER A 172 -15.64 14.61 4.91
CA SER A 172 -16.52 13.89 5.85
C SER A 172 -17.12 12.64 5.20
N TRP A 173 -17.72 12.83 4.02
CA TRP A 173 -18.30 11.72 3.23
C TRP A 173 -17.23 10.72 2.80
N THR A 174 -16.09 11.21 2.31
CA THR A 174 -14.98 10.37 1.86
C THR A 174 -14.47 9.46 2.98
N VAL A 175 -14.27 9.98 4.20
CA VAL A 175 -13.76 9.18 5.32
C VAL A 175 -14.76 8.07 5.69
N LEU A 176 -16.05 8.38 5.82
CA LEU A 176 -17.05 7.38 6.22
C LEU A 176 -17.32 6.34 5.11
N ILE A 177 -17.46 6.77 3.85
CA ILE A 177 -17.64 5.85 2.71
C ILE A 177 -16.41 4.94 2.58
N SER A 178 -15.20 5.47 2.75
CA SER A 178 -13.96 4.69 2.75
C SER A 178 -13.94 3.64 3.86
N ALA A 179 -14.40 4.01 5.06
CA ALA A 179 -14.47 3.11 6.19
C ALA A 179 -15.43 1.94 5.93
N TYR A 180 -16.67 2.19 5.51
CA TYR A 180 -17.60 1.11 5.13
C TYR A 180 -17.08 0.28 3.95
N SER A 181 -16.47 0.92 2.95
CA SER A 181 -15.87 0.23 1.81
C SER A 181 -14.76 -0.74 2.21
N LYS A 182 -13.92 -0.37 3.19
CA LYS A 182 -12.85 -1.23 3.71
C LYS A 182 -13.36 -2.39 4.56
N LEU A 183 -14.53 -2.24 5.19
CA LEU A 183 -15.21 -3.30 5.93
C LEU A 183 -15.94 -4.27 5.00
N GLY A 184 -16.06 -3.97 3.70
CA GLY A 184 -16.82 -4.77 2.74
C GLY A 184 -18.33 -4.45 2.73
N GLU A 185 -18.78 -3.54 3.58
CA GLU A 185 -20.17 -3.08 3.72
C GLU A 185 -20.54 -2.09 2.60
N VAL A 186 -20.48 -2.54 1.36
CA VAL A 186 -20.66 -1.69 0.18
C VAL A 186 -22.09 -1.14 0.07
N GLY A 187 -23.08 -1.83 0.66
CA GLY A 187 -24.47 -1.34 0.75
C GLY A 187 -24.55 -0.03 1.53
N ALA A 188 -24.05 -0.02 2.77
CA ALA A 188 -24.01 1.19 3.60
C ALA A 188 -23.14 2.29 2.96
N ALA A 189 -21.98 1.92 2.39
CA ALA A 189 -21.15 2.87 1.65
C ALA A 189 -21.92 3.54 0.50
N ARG A 190 -22.77 2.78 -0.19
CA ARG A 190 -23.61 3.26 -1.30
C ARG A 190 -24.72 4.20 -0.82
N GLU A 191 -25.39 3.86 0.27
CA GLU A 191 -26.45 4.71 0.82
C GLU A 191 -25.89 6.08 1.19
N LEU A 192 -24.72 6.12 1.84
CA LEU A 192 -23.99 7.35 2.13
C LEU A 192 -23.55 8.08 0.87
N PHE A 193 -23.05 7.35 -0.14
CA PHE A 193 -22.71 7.94 -1.43
C PHE A 193 -23.92 8.62 -2.07
N ASP A 194 -25.08 7.96 -2.08
CA ASP A 194 -26.31 8.49 -2.68
C ASP A 194 -26.78 9.75 -1.95
N GLN A 195 -26.72 9.77 -0.60
CA GLN A 195 -27.04 10.92 0.24
C GLN A 195 -26.06 12.11 0.10
N SER A 196 -24.81 11.85 -0.32
CA SER A 196 -23.81 12.90 -0.48
C SER A 196 -24.23 13.94 -1.53
N GLN A 197 -24.32 15.20 -1.09
CA GLN A 197 -24.65 16.34 -1.95
C GLN A 197 -23.52 16.70 -2.92
N VAL A 198 -22.27 16.41 -2.54
CA VAL A 198 -21.07 16.70 -3.35
C VAL A 198 -20.28 15.41 -3.55
N LYS A 199 -20.39 14.85 -4.75
CA LYS A 199 -19.67 13.66 -5.19
C LYS A 199 -18.39 14.08 -5.91
N ASP A 200 -17.42 14.54 -5.14
CA ASP A 200 -16.11 14.90 -5.67
C ASP A 200 -15.27 13.65 -6.03
N ARG A 201 -14.04 13.88 -6.47
CA ARG A 201 -13.13 12.79 -6.84
C ARG A 201 -12.84 11.82 -5.67
N GLY A 202 -12.79 12.32 -4.43
CA GLY A 202 -12.53 11.49 -3.25
C GLY A 202 -13.68 10.53 -2.98
N VAL A 203 -14.91 11.05 -2.98
CA VAL A 203 -16.14 10.28 -2.78
C VAL A 203 -16.31 9.20 -3.85
N TRP A 204 -16.08 9.54 -5.12
CA TRP A 204 -16.08 8.56 -6.22
C TRP A 204 -14.99 7.50 -6.08
N GLY A 205 -13.77 7.91 -5.72
CA GLY A 205 -12.63 7.01 -5.55
C GLY A 205 -12.88 5.97 -4.45
N CYS A 206 -13.45 6.38 -3.32
CA CYS A 206 -13.82 5.48 -2.24
C CYS A 206 -14.89 4.48 -2.66
N MET A 207 -15.92 4.93 -3.39
CA MET A 207 -16.98 4.04 -3.86
C MET A 207 -16.47 3.01 -4.88
N ILE A 208 -15.65 3.44 -5.84
CA ILE A 208 -14.98 2.53 -6.79
C ILE A 208 -14.13 1.51 -6.02
N SER A 209 -13.31 1.98 -5.08
CA SER A 209 -12.48 1.11 -4.26
C SER A 209 -13.32 0.10 -3.47
N GLY A 210 -14.47 0.50 -2.92
CA GLY A 210 -15.38 -0.42 -2.23
C GLY A 210 -15.88 -1.54 -3.13
N TYR A 211 -16.29 -1.22 -4.37
CA TYR A 211 -16.70 -2.23 -5.34
C TYR A 211 -15.55 -3.10 -5.87
N CYS A 212 -14.33 -2.56 -5.95
CA CYS A 212 -13.13 -3.36 -6.27
C CYS A 212 -12.80 -4.37 -5.17
N LEU A 213 -12.91 -3.95 -3.91
CA LEU A 213 -12.56 -4.77 -2.74
C LEU A 213 -13.64 -5.78 -2.38
N CYS A 214 -14.89 -5.58 -2.83
CA CYS A 214 -16.01 -6.47 -2.57
C CYS A 214 -15.92 -7.75 -3.41
N PRO A 215 -15.58 -8.91 -2.81
CA PRO A 215 -15.46 -10.17 -3.54
C PRO A 215 -16.83 -10.67 -4.02
N THR A 216 -17.90 -10.32 -3.30
CA THR A 216 -19.27 -10.82 -3.49
C THR A 216 -20.16 -9.90 -4.33
N GLY A 217 -19.64 -8.71 -4.71
CA GLY A 217 -20.30 -7.83 -5.65
C GLY A 217 -20.35 -8.46 -7.04
N GLY A 218 -21.43 -9.17 -7.38
CA GLY A 218 -21.63 -9.72 -8.71
C GLY A 218 -21.57 -8.64 -9.81
N PRO A 219 -21.46 -9.02 -11.10
CA PRO A 219 -21.28 -8.09 -12.21
C PRO A 219 -22.25 -6.90 -12.21
N ARG A 220 -23.51 -7.13 -11.82
CA ARG A 220 -24.56 -6.10 -11.73
C ARG A 220 -24.22 -4.94 -10.79
N SER A 221 -23.54 -5.22 -9.67
CA SER A 221 -23.13 -4.20 -8.70
C SER A 221 -22.03 -3.31 -9.28
N ARG A 222 -21.11 -3.90 -10.04
CA ARG A 222 -19.97 -3.22 -10.69
C ARG A 222 -20.38 -2.39 -11.92
N HIS A 223 -21.44 -2.79 -12.61
CA HIS A 223 -22.00 -2.06 -13.75
C HIS A 223 -22.89 -0.86 -13.35
N TRP A 224 -23.38 -0.82 -12.10
CA TRP A 224 -24.23 0.27 -11.63
C TRP A 224 -23.51 1.61 -11.77
N ILE A 225 -22.20 1.67 -11.51
CA ILE A 225 -21.45 2.93 -11.49
C ILE A 225 -21.46 3.60 -12.87
N HIS A 226 -21.21 2.82 -13.92
CA HIS A 226 -21.26 3.29 -15.31
C HIS A 226 -22.69 3.71 -15.69
N ARG A 227 -23.71 2.95 -15.28
CA ARG A 227 -25.12 3.29 -15.52
C ARG A 227 -25.53 4.57 -14.79
N TYR A 228 -25.08 4.75 -13.55
CA TYR A 228 -25.35 5.92 -12.74
C TYR A 228 -24.70 7.15 -13.36
N LEU A 229 -23.39 7.08 -13.68
CA LEU A 229 -22.64 8.17 -14.32
C LEU A 229 -23.31 8.63 -15.62
N LYS A 230 -23.78 7.67 -16.43
CA LYS A 230 -24.55 7.97 -17.65
C LYS A 230 -25.91 8.64 -17.34
N ARG A 231 -26.61 8.20 -16.29
CA ARG A 231 -27.90 8.79 -15.88
C ARG A 231 -27.76 10.21 -15.35
N VAL A 232 -26.73 10.50 -14.55
CA VAL A 232 -26.50 11.83 -13.99
C VAL A 232 -25.77 12.77 -14.96
N GLY A 233 -25.45 12.31 -16.18
CA GLY A 233 -24.73 13.10 -17.17
C GLY A 233 -23.32 13.50 -16.73
N PHE A 234 -22.69 12.72 -15.83
CA PHE A 234 -21.39 13.06 -15.28
C PHE A 234 -20.29 12.82 -16.32
N THR A 235 -19.59 13.88 -16.69
CA THR A 235 -18.45 13.78 -17.60
C THR A 235 -17.28 13.11 -16.90
N LEU A 236 -16.88 11.94 -17.41
CA LEU A 236 -15.76 11.18 -16.88
C LEU A 236 -14.42 11.87 -17.18
N GLY A 237 -13.81 12.47 -16.16
CA GLY A 237 -12.43 12.93 -16.24
C GLY A 237 -11.44 11.77 -16.32
N ILE A 238 -10.25 12.02 -16.89
CA ILE A 238 -9.22 11.00 -17.15
C ILE A 238 -8.94 10.07 -15.96
N ARG A 239 -8.77 10.64 -14.75
CA ARG A 239 -8.45 9.88 -13.54
C ARG A 239 -9.59 8.96 -13.08
N LEU A 240 -10.84 9.40 -13.25
CA LEU A 240 -12.01 8.60 -12.91
C LEU A 240 -12.21 7.48 -13.94
N SER A 241 -12.03 7.78 -15.23
CA SER A 241 -12.03 6.77 -16.30
C SER A 241 -10.98 5.70 -16.06
N THR A 242 -9.74 6.08 -15.75
CA THR A 242 -8.65 5.13 -15.46
C THR A 242 -8.97 4.25 -14.26
N ALA A 243 -9.56 4.80 -13.19
CA ALA A 243 -9.97 4.01 -12.02
C ALA A 243 -11.11 3.02 -12.33
N LEU A 244 -12.07 3.42 -13.17
CA LEU A 244 -13.15 2.53 -13.61
C LEU A 244 -12.63 1.41 -14.51
N ILE A 245 -11.70 1.72 -15.41
CA ILE A 245 -11.05 0.74 -16.26
C ILE A 245 -10.30 -0.29 -15.39
N ASP A 246 -9.49 0.15 -14.42
CA ASP A 246 -8.80 -0.73 -13.47
C ASP A 246 -9.79 -1.65 -12.72
N MET A 247 -10.92 -1.09 -12.27
CA MET A 247 -12.00 -1.86 -11.64
C MET A 247 -12.59 -2.93 -12.57
N TYR A 248 -12.91 -2.56 -13.82
CA TYR A 248 -13.48 -3.50 -14.80
C TYR A 248 -12.49 -4.59 -15.20
N LEU A 249 -11.21 -4.26 -15.35
CA LEU A 249 -10.15 -5.24 -15.61
C LEU A 249 -9.99 -6.22 -14.45
N LYS A 250 -9.90 -5.74 -13.20
CA LYS A 250 -9.79 -6.60 -12.00
C LYS A 250 -11.02 -7.48 -11.78
N SER A 251 -12.18 -7.02 -12.23
CA SER A 251 -13.44 -7.77 -12.11
C SER A 251 -13.73 -8.71 -13.28
N GLY A 252 -12.88 -8.73 -14.31
CA GLY A 252 -13.00 -9.60 -15.47
C GLY A 252 -13.92 -9.09 -16.58
N ASP A 253 -14.47 -7.88 -16.47
CA ASP A 253 -15.29 -7.26 -17.53
C ASP A 253 -14.43 -6.44 -18.50
N TRP A 254 -13.64 -7.16 -19.28
CA TRP A 254 -12.69 -6.60 -20.25
C TRP A 254 -13.39 -5.82 -21.37
N ALA A 255 -14.58 -6.25 -21.81
CA ALA A 255 -15.30 -5.61 -22.90
C ALA A 255 -15.69 -4.17 -22.52
N LEU A 256 -16.16 -3.97 -21.30
CA LEU A 256 -16.49 -2.63 -20.81
C LEU A 256 -15.23 -1.79 -20.53
N ALA A 257 -14.16 -2.39 -20.03
CA ALA A 257 -12.86 -1.71 -19.86
C ALA A 257 -12.31 -1.17 -21.19
N ILE A 258 -12.25 -2.02 -22.23
CA ILE A 258 -11.80 -1.63 -23.58
C ILE A 258 -12.71 -0.55 -24.15
N LYS A 259 -14.03 -0.71 -24.01
CA LYS A 259 -14.99 0.30 -24.49
C LYS A 259 -14.80 1.65 -23.78
N LEU A 260 -14.59 1.65 -22.47
CA LEU A 260 -14.32 2.87 -21.71
C LEU A 260 -13.02 3.51 -22.16
N PHE A 261 -11.95 2.73 -22.28
CA PHE A 261 -10.65 3.21 -22.74
C PHE A 261 -10.74 3.82 -24.15
N ALA A 262 -11.43 3.17 -25.08
CA ALA A 262 -11.64 3.66 -26.45
C ALA A 262 -12.44 4.98 -26.50
N ASN A 263 -13.37 5.19 -25.56
CA ASN A 263 -14.18 6.40 -25.47
C ASN A 263 -13.55 7.52 -24.64
N MET A 264 -12.34 7.35 -24.10
CA MET A 264 -11.66 8.42 -23.38
C MET A 264 -11.24 9.54 -24.35
N PRO A 265 -11.69 10.79 -24.14
CA PRO A 265 -11.32 11.92 -25.01
C PRO A 265 -9.85 12.33 -24.84
N GLN A 266 -9.28 12.07 -23.68
CA GLN A 266 -7.87 12.28 -23.37
C GLN A 266 -7.34 11.06 -22.63
N ARG A 267 -6.14 10.63 -22.98
CA ARG A 267 -5.40 9.54 -22.35
C ARG A 267 -4.06 10.06 -21.86
N ASP A 268 -3.54 9.43 -20.82
CA ASP A 268 -2.24 9.68 -20.23
C ASP A 268 -1.51 8.34 -20.06
N VAL A 269 -0.21 8.41 -19.75
CA VAL A 269 0.63 7.23 -19.54
C VAL A 269 0.02 6.27 -18.51
N ILE A 270 -0.61 6.80 -17.46
CA ILE A 270 -1.25 6.00 -16.40
C ILE A 270 -2.43 5.18 -16.98
N SER A 271 -3.29 5.79 -17.79
CA SER A 271 -4.42 5.10 -18.42
C SER A 271 -3.99 3.97 -19.36
N TRP A 272 -2.89 4.16 -20.10
CA TRP A 272 -2.27 3.11 -20.92
C TRP A 272 -1.72 1.99 -20.06
N ASN A 273 -0.97 2.32 -19.01
CA ASN A 273 -0.37 1.33 -18.12
C ASN A 273 -1.42 0.44 -17.45
N VAL A 274 -2.54 1.02 -17.01
CA VAL A 274 -3.65 0.23 -16.45
C VAL A 274 -4.19 -0.79 -17.45
N MET A 275 -4.38 -0.40 -18.72
CA MET A 275 -4.85 -1.33 -19.75
C MET A 275 -3.82 -2.44 -20.04
N ILE A 276 -2.54 -2.09 -20.18
CA ILE A 276 -1.46 -3.05 -20.43
C ILE A 276 -1.34 -4.04 -19.27
N ILE A 277 -1.38 -3.56 -18.02
CA ILE A 277 -1.36 -4.41 -16.81
C ILE A 277 -2.58 -5.33 -16.80
N GLY A 278 -3.77 -4.82 -17.09
CA GLY A 278 -4.99 -5.62 -17.11
C GLY A 278 -4.89 -6.80 -18.09
N LEU A 279 -4.46 -6.54 -19.33
CA LEU A 279 -4.25 -7.61 -20.32
C LEU A 279 -3.18 -8.61 -19.85
N ALA A 280 -2.08 -8.11 -19.28
CA ALA A 280 -1.01 -8.94 -18.73
C ALA A 280 -1.48 -9.88 -17.62
N THR A 281 -2.32 -9.40 -16.70
CA THR A 281 -2.83 -10.21 -15.58
C THR A 281 -3.78 -11.32 -16.02
N HIS A 282 -4.45 -11.13 -17.15
CA HIS A 282 -5.37 -12.13 -17.73
C HIS A 282 -4.71 -13.03 -18.78
N GLY A 283 -3.38 -12.94 -18.94
CA GLY A 283 -2.61 -13.81 -19.83
C GLY A 283 -2.59 -13.40 -21.30
N ASP A 284 -3.15 -12.24 -21.67
CA ASP A 284 -3.08 -11.69 -23.03
C ASP A 284 -1.86 -10.78 -23.22
N GLY A 285 -0.68 -11.40 -23.23
CA GLY A 285 0.59 -10.69 -23.43
C GLY A 285 0.76 -10.12 -24.84
N ARG A 286 0.09 -10.68 -25.86
CA ARG A 286 0.13 -10.15 -27.22
C ARG A 286 -0.67 -8.86 -27.33
N GLY A 287 -1.90 -8.84 -26.83
CA GLY A 287 -2.70 -7.62 -26.75
C GLY A 287 -2.00 -6.53 -25.93
N ALA A 288 -1.31 -6.90 -24.84
CA ALA A 288 -0.51 -5.96 -24.07
C ALA A 288 0.62 -5.31 -24.89
N LEU A 289 1.33 -6.08 -25.72
CA LEU A 289 2.37 -5.57 -26.64
C LEU A 289 1.79 -4.72 -27.76
N GLU A 290 0.61 -5.07 -28.29
CA GLU A 290 -0.10 -4.28 -29.30
C GLU A 290 -0.52 -2.92 -28.76
N LEU A 291 -1.07 -2.87 -27.53
CA LEU A 291 -1.40 -1.61 -26.84
C LEU A 291 -0.14 -0.79 -26.54
N PHE A 292 0.96 -1.43 -26.14
CA PHE A 292 2.23 -0.74 -25.97
C PHE A 292 2.74 -0.09 -27.27
N ALA A 293 2.67 -0.81 -28.38
CA ALA A 293 3.02 -0.27 -29.69
C ALA A 293 2.05 0.84 -30.14
N GLN A 294 0.77 0.74 -29.78
CA GLN A 294 -0.22 1.80 -30.03
C GLN A 294 0.08 3.06 -29.21
N MET A 295 0.37 2.92 -27.92
CA MET A 295 0.78 4.02 -27.04
C MET A 295 1.95 4.82 -27.65
N GLN A 296 2.97 4.13 -28.14
CA GLN A 296 4.13 4.75 -28.79
C GLN A 296 3.74 5.46 -30.09
N ARG A 297 2.89 4.85 -30.94
CA ARG A 297 2.41 5.47 -32.18
C ARG A 297 1.57 6.71 -31.95
N GLU A 298 0.82 6.76 -30.84
CA GLU A 298 0.05 7.93 -30.41
C GLU A 298 0.92 9.00 -29.72
N GLY A 299 2.25 8.81 -29.66
CA GLY A 299 3.20 9.80 -29.18
C GLY A 299 3.38 9.83 -27.66
N PHE A 300 2.88 8.82 -26.93
CA PHE A 300 3.10 8.72 -25.49
C PHE A 300 4.43 8.03 -25.21
N SER A 301 5.30 8.71 -24.44
CA SER A 301 6.57 8.14 -24.00
C SER A 301 6.33 7.10 -22.91
N PRO A 302 6.74 5.83 -23.13
CA PRO A 302 6.76 4.84 -22.06
C PRO A 302 7.59 5.32 -20.88
N ASP A 303 7.08 5.06 -19.69
CA ASP A 303 7.83 5.21 -18.45
C ASP A 303 8.25 3.85 -17.90
N GLU A 304 8.90 3.89 -16.75
CA GLU A 304 9.36 2.70 -16.08
C GLU A 304 8.23 1.72 -15.70
N THR A 305 7.09 2.24 -15.24
CA THR A 305 5.94 1.39 -14.90
C THR A 305 5.31 0.73 -16.13
N THR A 306 5.40 1.39 -17.28
CA THR A 306 4.99 0.87 -18.59
C THR A 306 5.79 -0.38 -18.94
N PHE A 307 7.13 -0.30 -18.80
CA PHE A 307 8.00 -1.43 -19.09
C PHE A 307 7.83 -2.58 -18.11
N LEU A 308 7.63 -2.29 -16.82
CA LEU A 308 7.30 -3.33 -15.84
C LEU A 308 6.03 -4.09 -16.24
N ALA A 309 4.99 -3.38 -16.68
CA ALA A 309 3.74 -3.98 -17.16
C ALA A 309 3.95 -4.88 -18.39
N VAL A 310 4.69 -4.40 -19.39
CA VAL A 310 5.00 -5.15 -20.61
C VAL A 310 5.84 -6.39 -20.32
N LEU A 311 6.86 -6.30 -19.47
CA LEU A 311 7.70 -7.45 -19.10
C LEU A 311 6.92 -8.47 -18.28
N SER A 312 6.02 -8.02 -17.40
CA SER A 312 5.09 -8.90 -16.68
C SER A 312 4.17 -9.64 -17.64
N ALA A 313 3.65 -8.95 -18.67
CA ALA A 313 2.84 -9.55 -19.72
C ALA A 313 3.61 -10.64 -20.48
N CYS A 314 4.87 -10.35 -20.84
CA CYS A 314 5.74 -11.32 -21.48
C CYS A 314 6.01 -12.53 -20.58
N SER A 315 6.12 -12.34 -19.27
CA SER A 315 6.30 -13.45 -18.32
C SER A 315 5.08 -14.34 -18.19
N HIS A 316 3.89 -13.74 -18.09
CA HIS A 316 2.65 -14.51 -17.96
C HIS A 316 2.30 -15.28 -19.23
N SER A 317 2.65 -14.74 -20.41
CA SER A 317 2.33 -15.36 -21.71
C SER A 317 3.50 -16.11 -22.35
N GLY A 318 4.65 -16.23 -21.66
CA GLY A 318 5.82 -16.95 -22.17
C GLY A 318 6.49 -16.32 -23.40
N LEU A 319 6.34 -15.01 -23.62
CA LEU A 319 6.88 -14.29 -24.78
C LEU A 319 8.35 -13.89 -24.55
N VAL A 320 9.25 -14.87 -24.45
CA VAL A 320 10.66 -14.67 -24.09
C VAL A 320 11.40 -13.73 -25.05
N SER A 321 11.26 -13.97 -26.36
CA SER A 321 11.94 -13.16 -27.39
C SER A 321 11.56 -11.69 -27.31
N GLU A 322 10.26 -11.43 -27.12
CA GLU A 322 9.74 -10.07 -27.05
C GLU A 322 10.05 -9.41 -25.71
N GLY A 323 9.95 -10.14 -24.61
CA GLY A 323 10.39 -9.66 -23.30
C GLY A 323 11.84 -9.18 -23.31
N LEU A 324 12.76 -9.97 -23.89
CA LEU A 324 14.17 -9.57 -24.03
C LEU A 324 14.36 -8.37 -24.95
N ARG A 325 13.60 -8.29 -26.05
CA ARG A 325 13.63 -7.14 -26.97
C ARG A 325 13.21 -5.86 -26.25
N GLN A 326 12.11 -5.91 -25.51
CA GLN A 326 11.59 -4.76 -24.77
C GLN A 326 12.54 -4.36 -23.63
N PHE A 327 13.10 -5.33 -22.89
CA PHE A 327 14.08 -5.06 -21.84
C PHE A 327 15.32 -4.33 -22.37
N LYS A 328 15.86 -4.75 -23.53
CA LYS A 328 16.99 -4.06 -24.18
C LYS A 328 16.61 -2.65 -24.63
N SER A 329 15.38 -2.47 -25.14
CA SER A 329 14.90 -1.17 -25.62
C SER A 329 14.79 -0.11 -24.51
N MET A 330 14.55 -0.52 -23.25
CA MET A 330 14.44 0.39 -22.11
C MET A 330 15.60 1.39 -22.07
N LYS A 331 16.83 0.86 -22.07
CA LYS A 331 18.05 1.68 -22.03
C LYS A 331 18.42 2.23 -23.41
N ALA A 332 18.38 1.38 -24.44
CA ALA A 332 18.90 1.72 -25.76
C ALA A 332 18.06 2.75 -26.52
N VAL A 333 16.73 2.74 -26.32
CA VAL A 333 15.79 3.58 -27.07
C VAL A 333 15.17 4.64 -26.16
N HIS A 334 14.81 4.26 -24.92
CA HIS A 334 14.06 5.15 -24.02
C HIS A 334 14.91 5.82 -22.94
N GLY A 335 16.18 5.45 -22.79
CA GLY A 335 17.07 6.00 -21.76
C GLY A 335 16.62 5.69 -20.33
N ILE A 336 15.81 4.65 -20.14
CA ILE A 336 15.28 4.21 -18.84
C ILE A 336 16.20 3.12 -18.29
N GLU A 337 16.78 3.36 -17.12
CA GLU A 337 17.59 2.36 -16.43
C GLU A 337 16.70 1.30 -15.76
N PRO A 338 16.92 0.00 -16.00
CA PRO A 338 16.13 -1.04 -15.36
C PRO A 338 16.33 -1.12 -13.84
N ARG A 339 15.24 -1.10 -13.07
CA ARG A 339 15.20 -1.47 -11.64
C ARG A 339 15.04 -2.97 -11.37
N GLY A 340 15.25 -3.39 -10.13
CA GLY A 340 15.15 -4.79 -9.68
C GLY A 340 13.87 -5.52 -10.08
N GLU A 341 12.73 -4.83 -10.15
CA GLU A 341 11.46 -5.42 -10.59
C GLU A 341 11.48 -5.85 -12.07
N HIS A 342 12.16 -5.10 -12.94
CA HIS A 342 12.33 -5.46 -14.35
C HIS A 342 13.22 -6.69 -14.51
N TYR A 343 14.36 -6.71 -13.81
CA TYR A 343 15.23 -7.89 -13.76
C TYR A 343 14.47 -9.11 -13.24
N GLY A 344 13.65 -8.93 -12.20
CA GLY A 344 12.76 -9.96 -11.66
C GLY A 344 11.85 -10.57 -12.72
N CYS A 345 11.18 -9.74 -13.53
CA CYS A 345 10.31 -10.21 -14.61
C CYS A 345 11.10 -10.99 -15.69
N VAL A 346 12.27 -10.49 -16.07
CA VAL A 346 13.13 -11.14 -17.08
C VAL A 346 13.64 -12.49 -16.61
N VAL A 347 14.12 -12.55 -15.36
CA VAL A 347 14.54 -13.80 -14.74
C VAL A 347 13.36 -14.77 -14.63
N ASP A 348 12.18 -14.31 -14.24
CA ASP A 348 10.98 -15.15 -14.13
C ASP A 348 10.63 -15.81 -15.47
N PHE A 349 10.57 -15.05 -16.57
CA PHE A 349 10.18 -15.62 -17.87
C PHE A 349 11.27 -16.50 -18.49
N LEU A 350 12.56 -16.18 -18.30
CA LEU A 350 13.66 -17.04 -18.74
C LEU A 350 13.68 -18.36 -17.97
N SER A 351 13.52 -18.27 -16.65
CA SER A 351 13.54 -19.46 -15.79
C SER A 351 12.31 -20.34 -16.02
N ARG A 352 11.14 -19.75 -16.30
CA ARG A 352 9.94 -20.50 -16.74
C ARG A 352 10.19 -21.26 -18.03
N ALA A 353 10.91 -20.67 -18.96
CA ALA A 353 11.29 -21.29 -20.23
C ALA A 353 12.48 -22.29 -20.12
N GLY A 354 13.03 -22.49 -18.92
CA GLY A 354 14.18 -23.39 -18.70
C GLY A 354 15.53 -22.81 -19.11
N LEU A 355 15.60 -21.51 -19.44
CA LEU A 355 16.83 -20.82 -19.87
C LEU A 355 17.63 -20.33 -18.65
N PHE A 356 18.03 -21.25 -17.77
CA PHE A 356 18.64 -20.93 -16.47
C PHE A 356 19.99 -20.21 -16.58
N ASN A 357 20.82 -20.58 -17.58
CA ASN A 357 22.11 -19.91 -17.81
C ASN A 357 21.93 -18.44 -18.19
N GLU A 358 20.95 -18.14 -19.04
CA GLU A 358 20.59 -16.76 -19.41
C GLU A 358 20.02 -16.00 -18.21
N ALA A 359 19.17 -16.65 -17.41
CA ALA A 359 18.62 -16.07 -16.19
C ALA A 359 19.72 -15.69 -15.18
N GLN A 360 20.72 -16.55 -14.98
CA GLN A 360 21.89 -16.23 -14.15
C GLN A 360 22.72 -15.07 -14.73
N GLY A 361 22.88 -15.03 -16.06
CA GLY A 361 23.52 -13.90 -16.75
C GLY A 361 22.80 -12.57 -16.49
N ILE A 362 21.47 -12.57 -16.51
CA ILE A 362 20.64 -11.38 -16.21
C ILE A 362 20.82 -10.93 -14.76
N ILE A 363 20.89 -11.85 -13.79
CA ILE A 363 21.17 -11.54 -12.38
C ILE A 363 22.56 -10.91 -12.22
N ALA A 364 23.57 -11.45 -12.92
CA ALA A 364 24.93 -10.92 -12.87
C ALA A 364 25.05 -9.51 -13.44
N MET A 365 24.16 -9.11 -14.35
CA MET A 365 24.10 -7.76 -14.93
C MET A 365 23.36 -6.74 -14.04
N MET A 366 22.82 -7.15 -12.88
CA MET A 366 22.16 -6.21 -11.97
C MET A 366 23.17 -5.19 -11.41
N PRO A 367 22.81 -3.89 -11.35
CA PRO A 367 23.69 -2.86 -10.81
C PRO A 367 24.18 -3.19 -9.40
N THR A 368 25.46 -2.94 -9.13
CA THR A 368 26.02 -3.11 -7.77
C THR A 368 25.34 -2.20 -6.75
N SER A 369 24.88 -1.03 -7.20
CA SER A 369 24.11 -0.04 -6.45
C SER A 369 22.68 -0.45 -6.07
N SER A 370 22.14 -1.53 -6.66
CA SER A 370 20.79 -2.01 -6.31
C SER A 370 20.69 -2.45 -4.86
N SER A 371 19.55 -2.17 -4.22
CA SER A 371 19.31 -2.54 -2.83
C SER A 371 19.31 -4.06 -2.65
N PRO A 372 19.54 -4.57 -1.42
CA PRO A 372 19.38 -5.99 -1.13
C PRO A 372 17.99 -6.53 -1.52
N SER A 373 16.94 -5.73 -1.31
CA SER A 373 15.57 -6.10 -1.64
C SER A 373 15.31 -6.20 -3.14
N GLU A 374 15.89 -5.32 -3.94
CA GLU A 374 15.81 -5.39 -5.41
C GLU A 374 16.48 -6.65 -5.94
N LYS A 375 17.65 -7.01 -5.40
CA LYS A 375 18.37 -8.25 -5.76
C LYS A 375 17.61 -9.50 -5.32
N ALA A 376 16.90 -9.43 -4.18
CA ALA A 376 16.10 -10.54 -3.68
C ALA A 376 14.95 -10.93 -4.62
N VAL A 377 14.35 -9.98 -5.34
CA VAL A 377 13.27 -10.25 -6.31
C VAL A 377 13.73 -11.23 -7.41
N ALA A 378 14.92 -11.02 -7.98
CA ALA A 378 15.44 -11.86 -9.05
C ALA A 378 15.78 -13.29 -8.56
N TRP A 379 16.42 -13.42 -7.39
CA TRP A 379 16.70 -14.73 -6.79
C TRP A 379 15.43 -15.49 -6.39
N ARG A 380 14.38 -14.77 -5.94
CA ARG A 380 13.06 -15.35 -5.64
C ARG A 380 12.40 -15.91 -6.90
N ALA A 381 12.45 -15.18 -8.01
CA ALA A 381 11.95 -15.64 -9.31
C ALA A 381 12.68 -16.90 -9.79
N LEU A 382 14.01 -16.91 -9.72
CA LEU A 382 14.83 -18.08 -10.07
C LEU A 382 14.49 -19.31 -9.21
N LEU A 383 14.45 -19.14 -7.88
CA LEU A 383 14.12 -20.23 -6.94
C LEU A 383 12.74 -20.84 -7.19
N SER A 384 11.74 -20.00 -7.48
CA SER A 384 10.38 -20.44 -7.82
C SER A 384 10.33 -21.29 -9.09
N ALA A 385 11.16 -20.98 -10.08
CA ALA A 385 11.26 -21.74 -11.31
C ALA A 385 12.08 -23.04 -11.16
N CYS A 386 13.19 -23.02 -10.41
CA CYS A 386 13.98 -24.23 -10.12
C CYS A 386 13.15 -25.31 -9.43
N TRP A 387 12.22 -24.91 -8.55
CA TRP A 387 11.25 -25.82 -7.95
C TRP A 387 10.38 -26.54 -8.99
N ARG A 388 9.90 -25.84 -10.02
CA ARG A 388 9.03 -26.42 -11.07
C ARG A 388 9.80 -27.39 -11.97
N HIS A 389 11.03 -27.06 -12.30
CA HIS A 389 11.87 -27.83 -13.23
C HIS A 389 12.74 -28.90 -12.56
N GLY A 390 12.82 -28.92 -11.21
CA GLY A 390 13.61 -29.93 -10.48
C GLY A 390 15.11 -29.64 -10.43
N GLU A 391 15.53 -28.40 -10.68
CA GLU A 391 16.94 -27.97 -10.65
C GLU A 391 17.44 -27.77 -9.21
N GLU A 392 17.76 -28.87 -8.52
CA GLU A 392 18.09 -28.87 -7.09
C GLU A 392 19.31 -28.01 -6.73
N GLN A 393 20.43 -28.17 -7.45
CA GLN A 393 21.67 -27.42 -7.15
C GLN A 393 21.48 -25.92 -7.34
N LEU A 394 20.74 -25.52 -8.38
CA LEU A 394 20.44 -24.13 -8.66
C LEU A 394 19.45 -23.55 -7.64
N ALA A 395 18.48 -24.34 -7.19
CA ALA A 395 17.59 -23.96 -6.09
C ALA A 395 18.35 -23.72 -4.78
N GLU A 396 19.32 -24.58 -4.44
CA GLU A 396 20.17 -24.39 -3.25
C GLU A 396 21.00 -23.10 -3.33
N LEU A 397 21.57 -22.81 -4.51
CA LEU A 397 22.28 -21.56 -4.76
C LEU A 397 21.35 -20.35 -4.59
N ALA A 398 20.21 -20.36 -5.28
CA ALA A 398 19.25 -19.26 -5.25
C ALA A 398 18.71 -19.00 -3.84
N ALA A 399 18.41 -20.06 -3.07
CA ALA A 399 17.96 -19.93 -1.70
C ALA A 399 19.05 -19.36 -0.77
N ARG A 400 20.31 -19.80 -0.92
CA ARG A 400 21.43 -19.23 -0.14
C ARG A 400 21.62 -17.74 -0.42
N CYS A 401 21.63 -17.34 -1.69
CA CYS A 401 21.74 -15.92 -2.06
C CYS A 401 20.55 -15.11 -1.54
N LEU A 402 19.33 -15.64 -1.63
CA LEU A 402 18.12 -14.95 -1.14
C LEU A 402 18.14 -14.75 0.38
N LEU A 403 18.52 -15.77 1.15
CA LEU A 403 18.59 -15.70 2.62
C LEU A 403 19.71 -14.80 3.16
N GLN A 404 20.72 -14.49 2.35
CA GLN A 404 21.72 -13.47 2.69
C GLN A 404 21.19 -12.04 2.49
N LEU A 405 20.18 -11.87 1.63
CA LEU A 405 19.62 -10.57 1.28
C LEU A 405 18.41 -10.22 2.15
N GLU A 406 17.52 -11.19 2.40
CA GLU A 406 16.29 -11.01 3.16
C GLU A 406 15.94 -12.28 3.95
N ASP A 407 15.55 -12.13 5.23
CA ASP A 407 15.03 -13.24 6.03
C ASP A 407 13.52 -13.39 5.77
N HIS A 408 13.17 -14.16 4.74
CA HIS A 408 11.80 -14.29 4.25
C HIS A 408 11.33 -15.76 4.24
N SER A 409 10.16 -16.03 4.83
CA SER A 409 9.58 -17.38 4.96
C SER A 409 9.41 -18.09 3.61
N GLY A 410 9.14 -17.35 2.53
CA GLY A 410 8.98 -17.90 1.18
C GLY A 410 10.22 -18.64 0.65
N ALA A 411 11.43 -18.21 1.01
CA ALA A 411 12.68 -18.85 0.58
C ALA A 411 12.81 -20.27 1.16
N TYR A 412 12.55 -20.40 2.47
CA TYR A 412 12.54 -21.68 3.18
C TYR A 412 11.46 -22.61 2.66
N VAL A 413 10.26 -22.09 2.40
CA VAL A 413 9.14 -22.89 1.88
C VAL A 413 9.45 -23.43 0.48
N LEU A 414 9.95 -22.59 -0.43
CA LEU A 414 10.31 -23.01 -1.79
C LEU A 414 11.45 -24.05 -1.78
N LEU A 415 12.50 -23.83 -1.00
CA LEU A 415 13.62 -24.79 -0.88
C LEU A 415 13.16 -26.13 -0.26
N SER A 416 12.31 -26.08 0.78
CA SER A 416 11.72 -27.28 1.38
C SER A 416 10.88 -28.06 0.37
N ASN A 417 10.16 -27.37 -0.51
CA ASN A 417 9.36 -28.01 -1.57
C ASN A 417 10.23 -28.64 -2.67
N VAL A 418 11.37 -28.02 -3.02
CA VAL A 418 12.38 -28.61 -3.94
C VAL A 418 12.86 -29.94 -3.38
N TYR A 419 13.32 -29.97 -2.12
CA TYR A 419 13.81 -31.21 -1.52
C TYR A 419 12.75 -32.31 -1.38
N ARG A 420 11.49 -31.96 -1.10
CA ARG A 420 10.40 -32.94 -1.10
C ARG A 420 10.20 -33.56 -2.48
N ARG A 421 10.25 -32.74 -3.54
CA ARG A 421 10.09 -33.21 -4.92
C ARG A 421 11.24 -34.14 -5.35
N SER A 422 12.46 -33.88 -4.87
CA SER A 422 13.62 -34.77 -5.05
C SER A 422 13.64 -36.00 -4.12
N GLY A 423 12.59 -36.25 -3.32
CA GLY A 423 12.52 -37.38 -2.38
C GLY A 423 13.37 -37.22 -1.10
N ARG A 424 14.01 -36.08 -0.89
CA ARG A 424 14.87 -35.79 0.28
C ARG A 424 14.04 -35.23 1.46
N HIS A 425 13.04 -35.98 1.91
CA HIS A 425 12.09 -35.54 2.93
C HIS A 425 12.74 -35.12 4.27
N GLY A 426 13.81 -35.81 4.70
CA GLY A 426 14.54 -35.47 5.93
C GLY A 426 15.20 -34.09 5.87
N VAL A 427 15.77 -33.73 4.72
CA VAL A 427 16.40 -32.41 4.49
C VAL A 427 15.33 -31.32 4.41
N ALA A 428 14.20 -31.60 3.76
CA ALA A 428 13.06 -30.69 3.67
C ALA A 428 12.50 -30.31 5.06
N GLU A 429 12.48 -31.27 6.00
CA GLU A 429 12.03 -31.04 7.37
C GLU A 429 13.07 -30.25 8.18
N GLY A 430 14.37 -30.50 7.94
CA GLY A 430 15.46 -29.69 8.49
C GLY A 430 15.35 -28.20 8.11
N VAL A 431 15.01 -27.90 6.85
CA VAL A 431 14.79 -26.51 6.38
C VAL A 431 13.62 -25.83 7.11
N LYS A 432 12.53 -26.54 7.40
CA LYS A 432 11.40 -26.00 8.18
C LYS A 432 11.78 -25.73 9.63
N LYS A 433 12.53 -26.66 10.25
CA LYS A 433 13.04 -26.47 11.62
C LYS A 433 13.98 -25.26 11.70
N LEU A 434 14.83 -25.06 10.69
CA LEU A 434 15.71 -23.89 10.58
C LEU A 434 14.90 -22.58 10.47
N MET A 435 13.82 -22.59 9.68
CA MET A 435 12.90 -21.45 9.56
C MET A 435 12.30 -21.07 10.92
N TRP A 436 11.78 -22.03 11.68
CA TRP A 436 11.25 -21.79 13.04
C TRP A 436 12.33 -21.37 14.04
N GLY A 437 13.52 -21.97 13.97
CA GLY A 437 14.65 -21.62 14.84
C GLY A 437 15.13 -20.17 14.67
N ARG A 438 14.82 -19.53 13.54
CA ARG A 438 15.10 -18.11 13.27
C ARG A 438 13.91 -17.17 13.58
N GLY A 439 12.81 -17.70 14.14
CA GLY A 439 11.61 -16.92 14.43
C GLY A 439 10.78 -16.55 13.20
N VAL A 440 11.07 -17.17 12.04
CA VAL A 440 10.33 -16.93 10.80
C VAL A 440 9.12 -17.86 10.76
N ALA A 441 7.92 -17.31 10.84
CA ALA A 441 6.67 -18.07 10.74
C ALA A 441 6.10 -18.02 9.32
N LYS A 442 5.53 -19.14 8.87
CA LYS A 442 4.72 -19.17 7.64
C LYS A 442 3.33 -18.62 7.99
N PRO A 443 2.85 -17.55 7.34
CA PRO A 443 1.45 -17.15 7.47
C PRO A 443 0.57 -18.29 6.91
N PRO A 444 -0.42 -18.77 7.68
CA PRO A 444 -1.32 -19.80 7.18
C PRO A 444 -2.13 -19.26 6.00
N GLY A 445 -2.41 -20.11 5.01
CA GLY A 445 -3.29 -19.72 3.91
C GLY A 445 -4.73 -19.60 4.41
N CYS A 446 -5.46 -18.57 4.01
CA CYS A 446 -6.88 -18.44 4.33
C CYS A 446 -7.73 -18.53 3.05
N SER A 447 -8.93 -19.07 3.21
CA SER A 447 -9.99 -19.08 2.20
C SER A 447 -11.29 -18.69 2.87
N SER A 448 -12.21 -18.05 2.17
CA SER A 448 -13.49 -17.65 2.74
C SER A 448 -14.64 -17.94 1.80
N VAL A 449 -15.82 -18.20 2.37
CA VAL A 449 -17.07 -18.41 1.63
C VAL A 449 -18.19 -17.62 2.31
N GLU A 450 -19.04 -16.97 1.53
CA GLU A 450 -20.21 -16.27 2.07
C GLU A 450 -21.45 -17.15 1.91
N ILE A 451 -22.12 -17.46 3.02
CA ILE A 451 -23.36 -18.25 3.04
C ILE A 451 -24.42 -17.41 3.77
N GLY A 452 -25.49 -17.04 3.06
CA GLY A 452 -26.61 -16.29 3.65
C GLY A 452 -26.23 -14.91 4.20
N GLY A 453 -25.27 -14.21 3.58
CA GLY A 453 -24.80 -12.90 4.05
C GLY A 453 -23.75 -12.95 5.16
N SER A 454 -23.36 -14.15 5.62
CA SER A 454 -22.29 -14.34 6.60
C SER A 454 -21.04 -14.88 5.93
N VAL A 455 -19.89 -14.22 6.13
CA VAL A 455 -18.58 -14.67 5.64
C VAL A 455 -17.98 -15.67 6.63
N HIS A 456 -17.72 -16.88 6.16
CA HIS A 456 -17.03 -17.94 6.88
C HIS A 456 -15.59 -18.04 6.39
N GLU A 457 -14.63 -17.74 7.26
CA GLU A 457 -13.20 -17.83 6.96
C GLU A 457 -12.62 -19.17 7.46
N PHE A 458 -11.81 -19.80 6.63
CA PHE A 458 -11.12 -21.06 6.88
C PHE A 458 -9.63 -20.84 6.71
N VAL A 459 -8.91 -20.93 7.82
CA VAL A 459 -7.46 -20.82 7.85
C VAL A 459 -6.85 -22.22 7.81
N ALA A 460 -5.86 -22.42 6.95
CA ALA A 460 -5.19 -23.69 6.75
C ALA A 460 -4.52 -24.17 8.06
N GLY A 461 -5.04 -25.24 8.63
CA GLY A 461 -4.57 -25.83 9.89
C GLY A 461 -5.35 -25.38 11.12
N GLU A 462 -6.29 -24.43 11.01
CA GLU A 462 -7.20 -24.10 12.11
C GLU A 462 -8.28 -25.18 12.27
N ARG A 463 -8.63 -25.45 13.53
CA ARG A 463 -9.75 -26.33 13.92
C ARG A 463 -10.89 -25.58 14.61
N VAL A 464 -10.83 -24.25 14.66
CA VAL A 464 -11.61 -23.42 15.59
C VAL A 464 -12.89 -22.84 14.95
N HIS A 465 -13.09 -23.02 13.63
CA HIS A 465 -14.36 -22.62 13.01
C HIS A 465 -15.53 -23.38 13.66
N ARG A 466 -16.61 -22.67 14.02
CA ARG A 466 -17.74 -23.21 14.80
C ARG A 466 -18.38 -24.47 14.20
N GLN A 467 -18.27 -24.65 12.89
CA GLN A 467 -18.83 -25.78 12.14
C GLN A 467 -17.77 -26.77 11.62
N MET A 468 -16.48 -26.62 11.99
CA MET A 468 -15.41 -27.46 11.43
C MET A 468 -15.60 -28.96 11.69
N SER A 469 -16.14 -29.33 12.86
CA SER A 469 -16.43 -30.74 13.18
C SER A 469 -17.39 -31.36 12.17
N GLN A 470 -18.50 -30.68 11.88
CA GLN A 470 -19.50 -31.12 10.91
C GLN A 470 -18.93 -31.16 9.49
N VAL A 471 -18.14 -30.15 9.11
CA VAL A 471 -17.47 -30.11 7.80
C VAL A 471 -16.53 -31.32 7.65
N TYR A 472 -15.71 -31.64 8.66
CA TYR A 472 -14.82 -32.79 8.61
C TYR A 472 -15.55 -34.13 8.61
N GLU A 473 -16.66 -34.28 9.35
CA GLU A 473 -17.50 -35.48 9.29
C GLU A 473 -18.02 -35.73 7.87
N VAL A 474 -18.55 -34.69 7.22
CA VAL A 474 -19.05 -34.79 5.84
C VAL A 474 -17.91 -35.10 4.86
N LEU A 475 -16.77 -34.39 4.95
CA LEU A 475 -15.61 -34.65 4.10
C LEU A 475 -15.05 -36.07 4.29
N HIS A 476 -15.05 -36.59 5.51
CA HIS A 476 -14.59 -37.94 5.81
C HIS A 476 -15.56 -39.00 5.27
N ALA A 477 -16.88 -38.77 5.37
CA ALA A 477 -17.89 -39.64 4.76
C ALA A 477 -17.78 -39.65 3.22
N MET A 478 -17.51 -38.49 2.61
CA MET A 478 -17.26 -38.38 1.17
C MET A 478 -15.98 -39.11 0.74
N SER A 479 -14.89 -38.97 1.50
CA SER A 479 -13.63 -39.68 1.21
C SER A 479 -13.82 -41.20 1.24
N HIS A 480 -14.51 -41.73 2.25
CA HIS A 480 -14.84 -43.15 2.32
C HIS A 480 -15.65 -43.63 1.11
N HIS A 481 -16.62 -42.83 0.67
CA HIS A 481 -17.42 -43.14 -0.53
C HIS A 481 -16.64 -43.05 -1.85
N MET A 482 -15.57 -42.25 -1.89
CA MET A 482 -14.69 -42.14 -3.08
C MET A 482 -13.68 -43.29 -3.14
N ASP A 483 -13.17 -43.75 -1.99
CA ASP A 483 -12.28 -44.90 -1.90
C ASP A 483 -13.02 -46.23 -2.20
N ASP A 484 -14.28 -46.36 -1.77
CA ASP A 484 -15.11 -47.55 -2.05
C ASP A 484 -15.56 -47.65 -3.52
N ASN A 485 -15.50 -46.55 -4.29
CA ASN A 485 -15.91 -46.52 -5.70
C ASN A 485 -14.75 -46.48 -6.71
N GLY A 486 -13.50 -46.67 -6.28
CA GLY A 486 -12.37 -46.94 -7.17
C GLY A 486 -12.09 -45.87 -8.22
N ALA A 487 -12.01 -44.60 -7.82
CA ALA A 487 -11.46 -43.54 -8.67
C ALA A 487 -10.09 -43.10 -8.14
N THR A 488 -9.04 -43.82 -8.54
CA THR A 488 -7.63 -43.41 -8.42
C THR A 488 -7.30 -42.27 -9.37
#